data_AF-A0AAN7PCR4-F1
#
_entry.id   AF-A0AAN7PCR4-F1
#
_cell.length_a   1.000
_cell.length_b   1.000
_cell.length_c   1.000
_cell.angle_alpha   90.00
_cell.angle_beta   90.00
_cell.angle_gamma   90.00
#
_symmetry.space_group_name_H-M   'P 1'
#
loop_
_entity.id
_entity.type
_entity.pdbx_description
1 polymer ?
#
loop_
_entity_poly.entity_id
_entity_poly.type
_entity_poly.pdbx_seq_one_letter_code
_entity_poly.pdbx_strand_id
1 'polypeptide(L)'
;MFSKPLKRKKFSLSHQQIVDDLAALNNDPEQRNKLYMCVDDKVPENNKFKEMDNFVKDSQTFEELSETLKRQVSSLQSLSEDILKGIDGIKERLARR
;
A
#
# COMPACT_ATOMS: atom_id res chain seq x y z
N MET A 1 -27.48 -28.22 52.27
CA MET A 1 -28.38 -27.60 51.28
C MET A 1 -27.52 -27.06 50.13
N PHE A 2 -27.56 -27.68 48.95
CA PHE A 2 -26.82 -27.16 47.79
C PHE A 2 -27.62 -26.00 47.17
N SER A 3 -27.02 -24.81 47.15
CA SER A 3 -27.58 -23.64 46.47
C SER A 3 -27.73 -23.95 44.98
N LYS A 4 -28.95 -23.80 44.43
CA LYS A 4 -29.19 -23.95 42.99
C LYS A 4 -28.26 -23.01 42.21
N PRO A 5 -27.66 -23.46 41.09
CA PRO A 5 -26.85 -22.58 40.26
C PRO A 5 -27.72 -21.42 39.77
N LEU A 6 -27.24 -20.20 39.97
CA LEU A 6 -27.85 -18.98 39.45
C LEU A 6 -28.03 -19.13 37.93
N LYS A 7 -29.29 -19.17 37.47
CA LYS A 7 -29.58 -19.14 36.03
C LYS A 7 -29.07 -17.81 35.47
N ARG A 8 -28.12 -17.88 34.52
CA ARG A 8 -27.68 -16.70 33.77
C ARG A 8 -28.91 -16.04 33.13
N LYS A 9 -29.03 -14.73 33.29
CA LYS A 9 -30.06 -13.95 32.59
C LYS A 9 -29.91 -14.18 31.08
N LYS A 10 -31.02 -14.34 30.36
CA LYS A 10 -30.97 -14.40 28.90
C LYS A 10 -30.37 -13.09 28.39
N PHE A 11 -29.43 -13.22 27.46
CA PHE A 11 -28.88 -12.08 26.74
C PHE A 11 -30.03 -11.35 26.04
N SER A 12 -30.16 -10.04 26.30
CA SER A 12 -31.36 -9.26 25.96
C SER A 12 -31.08 -8.10 25.00
N LEU A 13 -29.87 -8.01 24.44
CA LEU A 13 -29.54 -6.99 23.45
C LEU A 13 -30.04 -7.43 22.07
N SER A 14 -30.69 -6.49 21.38
CA SER A 14 -31.03 -6.66 19.97
C SER A 14 -29.77 -6.55 19.10
N HIS A 15 -29.84 -7.10 17.89
CA HIS A 15 -28.74 -7.01 16.93
C HIS A 15 -28.33 -5.55 16.66
N GLN A 16 -29.30 -4.64 16.51
CA GLN A 16 -29.04 -3.24 16.23
C GLN A 16 -28.26 -2.57 17.37
N GLN A 17 -28.65 -2.83 18.63
CA GLN A 17 -27.93 -2.28 19.79
C GLN A 17 -26.48 -2.76 19.85
N ILE A 18 -26.22 -4.02 19.48
CA ILE A 18 -24.86 -4.55 19.41
C ILE A 18 -24.04 -3.82 18.33
N VAL A 19 -24.64 -3.55 17.17
CA VAL A 19 -23.98 -2.82 16.08
C VAL A 19 -23.68 -1.37 16.49
N ASP A 20 -24.64 -0.70 17.13
CA ASP A 20 -24.50 0.67 17.59
C ASP A 20 -23.40 0.78 18.67
N ASP A 21 -23.37 -0.17 19.62
CA ASP A 21 -22.33 -0.26 20.65
C ASP A 21 -20.94 -0.50 20.03
N LEU A 22 -20.83 -1.39 19.04
CA LEU A 22 -19.56 -1.63 18.33
C LEU A 22 -19.08 -0.39 17.57
N ALA A 23 -20.00 0.35 16.94
CA ALA A 23 -19.67 1.59 16.25
C ALA A 23 -19.19 2.68 17.22
N ALA A 24 -19.82 2.79 18.39
CA ALA A 24 -19.39 3.70 19.45
C ALA A 24 -17.99 3.34 19.97
N LEU A 25 -17.72 2.05 20.20
CA LEU A 25 -16.41 1.56 20.65
C LEU A 25 -15.30 1.81 19.62
N ASN A 26 -15.58 1.71 18.32
CA ASN A 26 -14.58 1.93 17.29
C ASN A 26 -13.98 3.35 17.30
N ASN A 27 -14.77 4.34 17.77
CA ASN A 27 -14.35 5.74 17.87
C ASN A 27 -13.54 6.04 19.14
N ASP A 28 -13.50 5.12 20.11
CA ASP A 28 -12.68 5.20 21.31
C ASP A 28 -11.52 4.18 21.24
N PRO A 29 -10.28 4.63 20.97
CA PRO A 29 -9.13 3.75 20.84
C PRO A 29 -8.88 2.85 22.05
N GLU A 30 -9.12 3.31 23.29
CA GLU A 30 -8.88 2.48 24.48
C GLU A 30 -9.87 1.32 24.57
N GLN A 31 -11.15 1.61 24.36
CA GLN A 31 -12.20 0.61 24.45
C GLN A 31 -12.13 -0.38 23.29
N ARG A 32 -11.82 0.12 22.08
CA ARG A 32 -11.53 -0.73 20.92
C ARG A 32 -10.37 -1.69 21.20
N ASN A 33 -9.28 -1.19 21.79
CA ASN A 33 -8.10 -2.01 22.11
C ASN A 33 -8.40 -3.06 23.20
N LYS A 34 -9.23 -2.73 24.20
CA LYS A 34 -9.72 -3.70 25.19
C LYS A 34 -10.54 -4.81 24.52
N LEU A 35 -11.41 -4.47 23.58
CA LEU A 35 -12.18 -5.46 22.83
C LEU A 35 -11.27 -6.41 22.03
N TYR A 36 -10.24 -5.88 21.37
CA TYR A 36 -9.26 -6.69 20.65
C TYR A 36 -8.48 -7.63 21.57
N MET A 37 -8.07 -7.16 22.76
CA MET A 37 -7.44 -8.03 23.75
C MET A 37 -8.37 -9.15 24.21
N CYS A 38 -9.66 -8.90 24.37
CA CYS A 38 -10.63 -9.93 24.76
C CYS A 38 -10.89 -11.00 23.66
N VAL A 39 -10.64 -10.69 22.39
CA VAL A 39 -10.93 -11.58 21.25
C VAL A 39 -9.68 -12.31 20.77
N ASP A 40 -8.56 -11.61 20.65
CA ASP A 40 -7.36 -12.09 19.95
C ASP A 40 -6.05 -11.85 20.74
N ASP A 41 -6.15 -11.44 22.02
CA ASP A 41 -5.03 -11.14 22.94
C ASP A 41 -3.99 -10.14 22.39
N LYS A 42 -4.31 -9.43 21.30
CA LYS A 42 -3.40 -8.50 20.63
C LYS A 42 -4.17 -7.28 20.14
N VAL A 43 -3.60 -6.11 20.43
CA VAL A 43 -4.09 -4.84 19.89
C VAL A 43 -3.57 -4.68 18.46
N PRO A 44 -4.38 -4.25 17.49
CA PRO A 44 -3.91 -3.94 16.15
C PRO A 44 -2.86 -2.83 16.21
N GLU A 45 -1.62 -3.15 15.85
CA GLU A 45 -0.55 -2.16 15.73
C GLU A 45 -0.82 -1.28 14.51
N ASN A 46 -1.30 -0.07 14.74
CA ASN A 46 -1.45 0.94 13.69
C ASN A 46 -0.08 1.59 13.44
N ASN A 47 0.80 0.87 12.73
CA ASN A 47 2.18 1.26 12.49
C ASN A 47 2.29 2.31 11.38
N LYS A 48 1.72 3.49 11.60
CA LYS A 48 1.81 4.65 10.69
C LYS A 48 3.26 4.97 10.30
N PHE A 49 4.21 4.76 11.20
CA PHE A 49 5.64 4.92 10.94
C PHE A 49 6.19 3.91 9.92
N LYS A 50 5.67 2.68 9.92
CA LYS A 50 6.06 1.64 8.94
C LYS A 50 5.50 1.93 7.56
N GLU A 51 4.28 2.44 7.49
CA GLU A 51 3.68 2.92 6.23
C GLU A 51 4.48 4.10 5.67
N MET A 52 4.91 5.01 6.53
CA MET A 52 5.74 6.16 6.13
C MET A 52 7.14 5.73 5.68
N ASP A 53 7.76 4.75 6.34
CA ASP A 53 9.05 4.19 5.96
C ASP A 53 8.99 3.45 4.61
N ASN A 54 7.88 2.74 4.34
CA ASN A 54 7.63 2.14 3.02
C ASN A 54 7.46 3.20 1.94
N PHE A 55 6.72 4.28 2.22
CA PHE A 55 6.56 5.39 1.27
C PHE A 55 7.90 6.04 0.89
N VAL A 56 8.80 6.23 1.86
CA VAL A 56 10.15 6.77 1.59
C VAL A 56 10.97 5.83 0.71
N LYS A 57 10.93 4.53 0.97
CA LYS A 57 11.60 3.50 0.14
C LYS A 57 11.06 3.47 -1.29
N ASP A 58 9.73 3.53 -1.44
CA ASP A 58 9.08 3.56 -2.74
C ASP A 58 9.46 4.83 -3.52
N SER A 59 9.60 5.96 -2.85
CA SER A 59 10.04 7.23 -3.47
C SER A 59 11.47 7.15 -4.02
N GLN A 60 12.40 6.51 -3.29
CA GLN A 60 13.78 6.31 -3.76
C GLN A 60 13.81 5.43 -5.02
N THR A 61 13.01 4.37 -5.02
CA THR A 61 12.86 3.47 -6.17
C THR A 61 12.33 4.23 -7.40
N PHE A 62 11.41 5.18 -7.19
CA PHE A 62 10.85 6.00 -8.26
C PHE A 62 11.90 6.93 -8.90
N GLU A 63 12.80 7.49 -8.09
CA GLU A 63 13.87 8.36 -8.54
C GLU A 63 14.90 7.59 -9.39
N GLU A 64 15.28 6.39 -8.95
CA GLU A 64 16.14 5.48 -9.73
C GLU A 64 15.51 5.08 -11.07
N LEU A 65 14.20 4.80 -11.07
CA LEU A 65 13.46 4.47 -12.29
C LEU A 65 13.43 5.67 -13.25
N SER A 66 13.24 6.88 -12.73
CA SER A 66 13.24 8.13 -13.50
C SER A 66 14.59 8.35 -14.19
N GLU A 67 15.70 8.18 -13.45
CA GLU A 67 17.04 8.31 -14.00
C GLU A 67 17.34 7.25 -15.07
N THR A 68 16.86 6.02 -14.85
CA THR A 68 16.98 4.94 -15.84
C THR A 68 16.23 5.29 -17.13
N LEU A 69 15.00 5.79 -17.03
CA LEU A 69 14.21 6.22 -18.17
C LEU A 69 14.88 7.35 -18.95
N LYS A 70 15.44 8.36 -18.27
CA LYS A 70 16.18 9.46 -18.92
C LYS A 70 17.37 8.93 -19.73
N ARG A 71 18.14 7.99 -19.17
CA ARG A 71 19.27 7.36 -19.88
C ARG A 71 18.81 6.57 -21.10
N GLN A 72 17.72 5.83 -20.99
CA GLN A 72 17.16 5.07 -22.12
C GLN A 72 16.67 6.00 -23.23
N VAL A 73 15.98 7.10 -22.89
CA VAL A 73 15.55 8.12 -23.86
C VAL A 73 16.74 8.70 -24.60
N SER A 74 17.80 9.08 -23.87
CA SER A 74 19.03 9.61 -24.47
C SER A 74 19.70 8.58 -25.40
N SER A 75 19.72 7.30 -25.00
CA SER A 75 20.27 6.22 -25.83
C SER A 75 19.47 6.02 -27.12
N LEU A 76 18.14 6.10 -27.04
CA LEU A 76 17.26 6.02 -28.23
C LEU A 76 17.46 7.21 -29.17
N GLN A 77 17.64 8.41 -28.63
CA GLN A 77 17.92 9.60 -29.44
C GLN A 77 19.25 9.45 -30.20
N SER A 78 20.32 9.04 -29.50
CA SER A 78 21.62 8.77 -30.13
C SER A 78 21.51 7.71 -31.23
N LEU A 79 20.81 6.61 -30.97
CA LEU A 79 20.60 5.55 -31.96
C LEU A 79 19.83 6.07 -33.19
N SER A 80 18.82 6.93 -32.97
CA SER A 80 18.07 7.53 -34.06
C SER A 80 18.95 8.43 -34.93
N GLU A 81 19.84 9.22 -34.34
CA GLU A 81 20.80 10.03 -35.09
C GLU A 81 21.77 9.18 -35.91
N ASP A 82 22.27 8.09 -35.34
CA ASP A 82 23.19 7.18 -36.01
C ASP A 82 22.54 6.48 -37.20
N ILE A 83 21.27 6.09 -37.07
CA ILE A 83 20.48 5.54 -38.18
C ILE A 83 20.34 6.57 -39.30
N LEU A 84 20.01 7.83 -38.97
CA LEU A 84 19.88 8.91 -39.97
C LEU A 84 21.20 9.16 -40.71
N LYS A 85 22.32 9.25 -39.98
CA LYS A 85 23.66 9.36 -40.57
C LYS A 85 23.98 8.17 -41.49
N GLY A 86 23.61 6.96 -41.07
CA GLY A 86 23.78 5.76 -41.86
C GLY A 86 22.99 5.80 -43.17
N ILE A 87 21.73 6.25 -43.12
CA ILE A 87 20.88 6.42 -44.30
C ILE A 87 21.50 7.43 -45.27
N ASP A 88 21.95 8.58 -44.79
CA ASP A 88 22.53 9.62 -45.65
C ASP A 88 23.85 9.15 -46.28
N GLY A 89 24.68 8.42 -45.52
CA GLY A 89 25.89 7.80 -46.05
C GLY A 89 25.64 6.71 -47.11
N ILE A 90 24.45 6.07 -47.11
CA ILE A 90 24.03 5.16 -48.19
C ILE A 90 23.58 5.95 -49.42
N LYS A 91 22.76 7.00 -49.24
CA LYS A 91 22.31 7.86 -50.34
C LYS A 91 23.48 8.48 -51.09
N GLU A 92 24.48 9.00 -50.38
CA GLU A 92 25.68 9.58 -51.00
C GLU A 92 26.46 8.55 -51.83
N ARG A 93 26.55 7.31 -51.36
CA ARG A 93 27.23 6.22 -52.10
C ARG A 93 26.47 5.84 -53.37
N LEU A 94 25.15 5.87 -53.33
CA LEU A 94 24.31 5.61 -54.51
C LEU A 94 24.37 6.75 -55.52
N ALA A 95 24.47 8.00 -55.08
CA ALA A 95 24.57 9.16 -55.97
C ALA A 95 25.91 9.28 -56.72
N ARG A 96 26.95 8.59 -56.27
CA ARG A 96 28.29 8.56 -56.88
C ARG A 96 28.51 7.39 -57.86
N ARG A 97 27.51 6.53 -58.04
CA ARG A 97 27.50 5.42 -59.01
C ARG A 97 26.66 5.81 -60.22
#